data_AF-A0A433UEG9-F1
#
_entry.id   AF-A0A433UEG9-F1
#
_cell.length_a   1.000
_cell.length_b   1.000
_cell.length_c   1.000
_cell.angle_alpha   90.00
_cell.angle_beta   90.00
_cell.angle_gamma   90.00
#
_symmetry.space_group_name_H-M   'P 1'
#
loop_
_entity.id
_entity.type
_entity.pdbx_description
1 polymer ?
#
loop_
_entity_poly.entity_id
_entity_poly.type
_entity_poly.pdbx_seq_one_letter_code
_entity_poly.pdbx_strand_id
1 'polypeptide(L)'
;MSDSRYDRLKLIPNWKQEKLANAKIAVVGCGALGNEVLKNLALLGIGNIWVVDYDTIEIHNLTRSVLFRESDIGRHKAEVVTERVKELNPDVQVYPVIGKLELAFGRGLLREMDVVLGCLDSVGARRSLNKRCYFAGVPWIDGGISHSSGNVALFDPRVPETACYRCKMDISAWERLNESKR
;
A
#
# COMPACT_ATOMS: atom_id res chain seq x y z
N MET A 1 -21.52 18.43 21.62
CA MET A 1 -20.42 17.49 21.25
C MET A 1 -20.21 17.66 19.77
N SER A 2 -19.00 17.99 19.29
CA SER A 2 -18.78 18.02 17.84
C SER A 2 -18.82 16.60 17.33
N ASP A 3 -19.77 16.28 16.45
CA ASP A 3 -19.80 14.99 15.77
C ASP A 3 -18.46 14.74 15.07
N SER A 4 -17.83 13.62 15.39
CA SER A 4 -16.61 13.17 14.71
C SER A 4 -16.99 12.46 13.42
N ARG A 5 -16.23 12.70 12.35
CA ARG A 5 -16.37 11.98 11.07
C ARG A 5 -16.31 10.45 11.20
N TYR A 6 -15.80 9.93 12.32
CA TYR A 6 -15.64 8.50 12.60
C TYR A 6 -16.74 7.89 13.46
N ASP A 7 -17.76 8.65 13.88
CA ASP A 7 -18.73 8.15 14.86
C ASP A 7 -19.50 6.91 14.40
N ARG A 8 -19.79 6.79 13.10
CA ARG A 8 -20.39 5.57 12.54
C ARG A 8 -19.48 4.34 12.63
N LEU A 9 -18.17 4.51 12.55
CA LEU A 9 -17.21 3.41 12.64
C LEU A 9 -17.12 2.85 14.07
N LYS A 10 -17.37 3.68 15.09
CA LYS A 10 -17.40 3.27 16.50
C LYS A 10 -18.51 2.27 16.83
N LEU A 11 -19.49 2.09 15.94
CA LEU A 11 -20.53 1.06 16.05
C LEU A 11 -20.00 -0.35 15.77
N ILE A 12 -18.83 -0.47 15.13
CA ILE A 12 -18.18 -1.77 14.89
C ILE A 12 -17.63 -2.29 16.23
N PRO A 13 -17.95 -3.54 16.62
CA PRO A 13 -17.42 -4.12 17.86
C PRO A 13 -15.90 -4.05 17.94
N ASN A 14 -15.37 -3.67 19.09
CA ASN A 14 -13.93 -3.50 19.35
C ASN A 14 -13.22 -2.44 18.50
N TRP A 15 -13.96 -1.49 17.90
CA TRP A 15 -13.37 -0.38 17.16
C TRP A 15 -12.55 0.52 18.08
N LYS A 16 -11.30 0.80 17.68
CA LYS A 16 -10.38 1.70 18.42
C LYS A 16 -9.86 2.77 17.49
N GLN A 17 -10.60 3.87 17.35
CA GLN A 17 -10.23 4.97 16.45
C GLN A 17 -8.87 5.57 16.80
N GLU A 18 -8.55 5.70 18.09
CA GLU A 18 -7.26 6.20 18.55
C GLU A 18 -6.08 5.31 18.12
N LYS A 19 -6.28 3.99 18.07
CA LYS A 19 -5.24 3.08 17.55
C LYS A 19 -4.99 3.33 16.06
N LEU A 20 -6.04 3.58 15.28
CA LEU A 20 -5.92 3.89 13.85
C LEU A 20 -5.26 5.26 13.64
N ALA A 21 -5.64 6.26 14.42
CA ALA A 21 -5.08 7.61 14.38
C ALA A 21 -3.58 7.65 14.76
N ASN A 22 -3.08 6.66 15.49
CA ASN A 22 -1.65 6.54 15.82
C ASN A 22 -0.88 5.58 14.91
N ALA A 23 -1.57 4.84 14.03
CA ALA A 23 -0.95 3.83 13.19
C ALA A 23 -0.04 4.44 12.12
N LYS A 24 1.03 3.72 11.79
CA LYS A 24 1.97 3.99 10.70
C LYS A 24 1.86 2.89 9.64
N ILE A 25 1.32 3.22 8.47
CA ILE A 25 1.13 2.27 7.37
C ILE A 25 1.95 2.71 6.16
N ALA A 26 2.65 1.77 5.53
CA ALA A 26 3.23 2.00 4.20
C ALA A 26 2.38 1.30 3.13
N VAL A 27 2.05 2.01 2.06
CA VAL A 27 1.41 1.47 0.86
C VAL A 27 2.43 1.52 -0.28
N VAL A 28 2.75 0.34 -0.82
CA VAL A 28 3.75 0.18 -1.89
C VAL A 28 3.02 -0.10 -3.20
N GLY A 29 3.07 0.86 -4.12
CA GLY A 29 2.25 0.93 -5.32
C GLY A 29 0.97 1.73 -5.07
N CYS A 30 0.74 2.78 -5.86
CA CYS A 30 -0.47 3.61 -5.83
C CYS A 30 -1.17 3.69 -7.19
N GLY A 31 -1.07 2.61 -7.99
CA GLY A 31 -1.92 2.37 -9.15
C GLY A 31 -3.39 2.08 -8.77
N ALA A 32 -4.06 1.21 -9.54
CA ALA A 32 -5.49 0.95 -9.38
C ALA A 32 -5.88 0.46 -7.97
N LEU A 33 -5.25 -0.63 -7.51
CA LEU A 33 -5.52 -1.18 -6.19
C LEU A 33 -5.09 -0.22 -5.07
N GLY A 34 -3.92 0.40 -5.21
CA GLY A 34 -3.40 1.33 -4.22
C GLY A 34 -4.26 2.57 -4.04
N ASN A 35 -4.89 3.06 -5.11
CA ASN A 35 -5.87 4.15 -5.05
C ASN A 35 -7.06 3.82 -4.13
N GLU A 36 -7.65 2.64 -4.29
CA GLU A 36 -8.77 2.19 -3.45
C GLU A 36 -8.35 1.94 -2.00
N VAL A 37 -7.17 1.35 -1.80
CA VAL A 37 -6.58 1.17 -0.46
C VAL A 37 -6.38 2.52 0.21
N LEU A 38 -5.73 3.48 -0.45
CA LEU A 38 -5.41 4.79 0.12
C LEU A 38 -6.66 5.61 0.42
N LYS A 39 -7.66 5.59 -0.47
CA LYS A 39 -8.99 6.15 -0.19
C LYS A 39 -9.57 5.55 1.09
N ASN A 40 -9.56 4.24 1.24
CA ASN A 40 -10.12 3.59 2.42
C ASN A 40 -9.33 3.91 3.69
N LEU A 41 -7.98 3.89 3.66
CA LEU A 41 -7.16 4.29 4.81
C LEU A 41 -7.45 5.73 5.25
N ALA A 42 -7.66 6.64 4.29
CA ALA A 42 -8.06 8.01 4.55
C ALA A 42 -9.39 8.09 5.29
N LEU A 43 -10.41 7.41 4.76
CA LEU A 43 -11.77 7.39 5.33
C LEU A 43 -11.84 6.69 6.69
N LEU A 44 -10.94 5.74 6.94
CA LEU A 44 -10.78 5.08 8.25
C LEU A 44 -10.03 5.94 9.27
N GLY A 45 -9.37 7.03 8.85
CA GLY A 45 -8.61 7.90 9.74
C GLY A 45 -7.30 7.28 10.21
N ILE A 46 -6.59 6.57 9.34
CA ILE A 46 -5.23 6.12 9.62
C ILE A 46 -4.32 7.33 9.78
N GLY A 47 -3.63 7.44 10.90
CA GLY A 47 -2.85 8.63 11.26
C GLY A 47 -1.75 8.98 10.27
N ASN A 48 -0.92 7.99 9.91
CA ASN A 48 0.30 8.21 9.16
C ASN A 48 0.42 7.21 8.03
N ILE A 49 0.51 7.70 6.79
CA ILE A 49 0.54 6.87 5.58
C ILE A 49 1.75 7.25 4.72
N TRP A 50 2.65 6.31 4.47
CA TRP A 50 3.71 6.46 3.47
C TRP A 50 3.27 5.84 2.15
N VAL A 51 3.35 6.60 1.07
CA VAL A 51 2.95 6.15 -0.28
C VAL A 51 4.20 6.02 -1.13
N VAL A 52 4.59 4.79 -1.44
CA VAL A 52 5.79 4.48 -2.22
C VAL A 52 5.40 4.11 -3.65
N ASP A 53 5.78 4.95 -4.61
CA ASP A 53 5.59 4.68 -6.04
C ASP A 53 6.65 5.45 -6.85
N TYR A 54 7.07 4.91 -7.98
CA TYR A 54 8.09 5.53 -8.83
C TYR A 54 7.55 6.01 -10.17
N ASP A 55 6.32 5.62 -10.53
CA ASP A 55 5.74 5.95 -11.81
C ASP A 55 5.15 7.37 -11.83
N THR A 56 4.95 7.87 -13.04
CA THR A 56 4.10 9.02 -13.34
C THR A 56 2.73 8.56 -13.83
N ILE A 57 1.75 9.46 -13.78
CA ILE A 57 0.38 9.19 -14.20
C ILE A 57 0.30 9.21 -15.73
N GLU A 58 -0.32 8.17 -16.27
CA GLU A 58 -0.64 8.06 -17.70
C GLU A 58 -2.15 8.01 -17.92
N ILE A 59 -2.58 8.37 -19.14
CA ILE A 59 -4.01 8.41 -19.52
C ILE A 59 -4.74 7.11 -19.19
N HIS A 60 -4.10 5.97 -19.41
CA HIS A 60 -4.70 4.66 -19.19
C HIS A 60 -4.94 4.34 -17.71
N ASN A 61 -4.31 5.07 -16.77
CA ASN A 61 -4.54 4.93 -15.34
C ASN A 61 -5.91 5.51 -14.92
N LEU A 62 -6.43 6.49 -15.65
CA LEU A 62 -7.65 7.21 -15.26
C LEU A 62 -8.91 6.33 -15.27
N THR A 63 -8.88 5.20 -15.98
CA THR A 63 -10.01 4.25 -16.03
C THR A 63 -10.21 3.47 -14.73
N ARG A 64 -9.20 3.44 -13.86
CA ARG A 64 -9.14 2.52 -12.71
C ARG A 64 -8.52 3.10 -11.44
N SER A 65 -8.09 4.36 -11.46
CA SER A 65 -7.46 5.04 -10.33
C SER A 65 -8.28 6.29 -9.96
N VAL A 66 -9.18 6.13 -8.98
CA VAL A 66 -10.20 7.13 -8.60
C VAL A 66 -9.66 8.49 -8.16
N LEU A 67 -8.42 8.56 -7.67
CA LEU A 67 -7.80 9.77 -7.17
C LEU A 67 -7.09 10.58 -8.29
N PHE A 68 -6.91 10.03 -9.49
CA PHE A 68 -6.26 10.74 -10.59
C PHE A 68 -7.24 11.55 -11.43
N ARG A 69 -6.79 12.66 -11.99
CA ARG A 69 -7.49 13.47 -12.99
C ARG A 69 -6.66 13.58 -14.25
N GLU A 70 -7.31 13.97 -15.36
CA GLU A 70 -6.61 14.21 -16.63
C GLU A 70 -5.54 15.31 -16.51
N SER A 71 -5.78 16.32 -15.67
CA SER A 71 -4.79 17.35 -15.34
C SER A 71 -3.54 16.85 -14.62
N ASP A 72 -3.56 15.61 -14.11
CA ASP A 72 -2.45 15.04 -13.35
C ASP A 72 -1.48 14.22 -14.22
N ILE A 73 -1.77 14.05 -15.53
CA ILE A 73 -0.92 13.30 -16.45
C ILE A 73 0.52 13.86 -16.45
N GLY A 74 1.50 12.97 -16.34
CA GLY A 74 2.93 13.30 -16.25
C GLY A 74 3.44 13.61 -14.84
N ARG A 75 2.57 13.83 -13.86
CA ARG A 75 2.96 14.02 -12.44
C ARG A 75 3.24 12.67 -11.78
N HIS A 76 4.04 12.65 -10.72
CA HIS A 76 4.29 11.43 -9.96
C HIS A 76 3.03 10.93 -9.25
N LYS A 77 2.74 9.63 -9.38
CA LYS A 77 1.55 9.02 -8.77
C LYS A 77 1.51 9.24 -7.25
N ALA A 78 2.65 9.04 -6.58
CA ALA A 78 2.75 9.17 -5.12
C ALA A 78 2.43 10.60 -4.63
N GLU A 79 2.88 11.64 -5.35
CA GLU A 79 2.59 13.03 -5.00
C GLU A 79 1.10 13.34 -5.13
N VAL A 80 0.52 13.03 -6.30
CA VAL A 80 -0.89 13.31 -6.58
C VAL A 80 -1.81 12.56 -5.62
N VAL A 81 -1.57 11.26 -5.37
CA VAL A 81 -2.40 10.53 -4.40
C VAL A 81 -2.31 11.15 -3.02
N THR A 82 -1.13 11.60 -2.60
CA THR A 82 -0.95 12.25 -1.29
C THR A 82 -1.80 13.53 -1.18
N GLU A 83 -1.78 14.38 -2.20
CA GLU A 83 -2.63 15.59 -2.26
C GLU A 83 -4.11 15.23 -2.11
N ARG A 84 -4.58 14.25 -2.88
CA ARG A 84 -5.99 13.82 -2.90
C ARG A 84 -6.45 13.13 -1.63
N VAL A 85 -5.58 12.34 -0.99
CA VAL A 85 -5.87 11.76 0.32
C VAL A 85 -6.01 12.86 1.37
N LYS A 86 -5.18 13.91 1.30
CA LYS A 86 -5.28 15.05 2.22
C LYS A 86 -6.56 15.86 2.00
N GLU A 87 -7.01 16.01 0.76
CA GLU A 87 -8.33 16.59 0.42
C GLU A 87 -9.48 15.77 1.03
N LEU A 88 -9.41 14.43 0.92
CA LEU A 88 -10.43 13.53 1.50
C LEU A 88 -10.48 13.62 3.02
N ASN A 89 -9.32 13.65 3.67
CA ASN A 89 -9.24 13.71 5.11
C ASN A 89 -8.03 14.52 5.62
N PRO A 90 -8.25 15.80 6.02
CA PRO A 90 -7.20 16.67 6.53
C PRO A 90 -6.54 16.19 7.83
N ASP A 91 -7.17 15.29 8.59
CA ASP A 91 -6.64 14.76 9.85
C ASP A 91 -5.51 13.74 9.62
N VAL A 92 -5.45 13.14 8.42
CA VAL A 92 -4.47 12.11 8.05
C VAL A 92 -3.17 12.76 7.59
N GLN A 93 -2.04 12.25 8.06
CA GLN A 93 -0.72 12.60 7.55
C GLN A 93 -0.30 11.61 6.47
N VAL A 94 0.07 12.14 5.31
CA VAL A 94 0.46 11.33 4.15
C VAL A 94 1.80 11.83 3.65
N TYR A 95 2.71 10.90 3.35
CA TYR A 95 4.08 11.18 2.95
C TYR A 95 4.37 10.49 1.61
N PRO A 96 4.61 11.26 0.53
CA PRO A 96 5.00 10.67 -0.75
C PRO A 96 6.46 10.23 -0.68
N VAL A 97 6.74 9.04 -1.21
CA VAL A 97 8.08 8.48 -1.38
C VAL A 97 8.23 8.14 -2.86
N ILE A 98 8.83 9.07 -3.60
CA ILE A 98 9.01 8.95 -5.04
C ILE A 98 10.27 8.14 -5.32
N GLY A 99 10.09 6.98 -5.92
CA GLY A 99 11.19 6.12 -6.33
C GLY A 99 10.97 4.66 -5.98
N LYS A 100 11.89 3.83 -6.50
CA LYS A 100 11.82 2.39 -6.27
C LYS A 100 11.95 2.12 -4.77
N LEU A 101 11.10 1.23 -4.25
CA LEU A 101 11.11 0.80 -2.85
C LEU A 101 12.53 0.54 -2.34
N GLU A 102 13.37 -0.05 -3.19
CA GLU A 102 14.71 -0.45 -2.81
C GLU A 102 15.65 0.69 -2.43
N LEU A 103 15.43 1.84 -3.07
CA LEU A 103 16.28 3.02 -3.02
C LEU A 103 15.67 4.11 -2.15
N ALA A 104 14.35 4.27 -2.22
CA ALA A 104 13.64 5.40 -1.61
C ALA A 104 13.08 5.08 -0.21
N PHE A 105 12.82 3.80 0.10
CA PHE A 105 12.24 3.40 1.38
C PHE A 105 13.24 2.59 2.22
N GLY A 106 13.99 3.30 3.05
CA GLY A 106 15.06 2.74 3.87
C GLY A 106 14.57 1.73 4.91
N ARG A 107 15.44 0.77 5.26
CA ARG A 107 15.12 -0.28 6.25
C ARG A 107 14.76 0.26 7.64
N GLY A 108 15.38 1.37 8.05
CA GLY A 108 15.08 2.02 9.32
C GLY A 108 13.63 2.48 9.38
N LEU A 109 13.20 3.25 8.38
CA LEU A 109 11.81 3.70 8.26
C LEU A 109 10.83 2.53 8.10
N LEU A 110 11.20 1.51 7.32
CA LEU A 110 10.36 0.31 7.15
C LEU A 110 10.05 -0.36 8.49
N ARG A 111 11.03 -0.47 9.42
CA ARG A 111 10.85 -1.08 10.75
C ARG A 111 9.88 -0.33 11.66
N GLU A 112 9.66 0.95 11.39
CA GLU A 112 8.72 1.78 12.15
C GLU A 112 7.26 1.56 11.74
N MET A 113 6.99 0.83 10.65
CA MET A 113 5.63 0.61 10.16
C MET A 113 4.95 -0.48 10.98
N ASP A 114 3.67 -0.27 11.32
CA ASP A 114 2.84 -1.28 11.95
C ASP A 114 2.50 -2.40 10.97
N VAL A 115 2.18 -2.02 9.72
CA VAL A 115 1.84 -2.92 8.61
C VAL A 115 2.26 -2.26 7.28
N VAL A 116 2.71 -3.09 6.35
CA VAL A 116 2.91 -2.70 4.95
C VAL A 116 1.82 -3.31 4.07
N LEU A 117 1.27 -2.54 3.14
CA LEU A 117 0.31 -3.00 2.15
C LEU A 117 0.97 -2.98 0.77
N GLY A 118 1.11 -4.15 0.15
CA GLY A 118 1.63 -4.29 -1.22
C GLY A 118 0.50 -4.24 -2.24
N CYS A 119 0.52 -3.23 -3.11
CA CYS A 119 -0.42 -3.05 -4.22
C CYS A 119 0.33 -3.12 -5.56
N LEU A 120 1.18 -4.14 -5.68
CA LEU A 120 2.15 -4.31 -6.76
C LEU A 120 1.58 -5.20 -7.86
N ASP A 121 2.05 -5.06 -9.08
CA ASP A 121 1.59 -5.83 -10.25
C ASP A 121 2.58 -6.94 -10.66
N SER A 122 3.88 -6.78 -10.38
CA SER A 122 4.91 -7.76 -10.75
C SER A 122 5.29 -8.73 -9.63
N VAL A 123 5.65 -9.96 -9.99
CA VAL A 123 6.18 -10.98 -9.07
C VAL A 123 7.52 -10.52 -8.47
N GLY A 124 8.35 -9.84 -9.27
CA GLY A 124 9.65 -9.31 -8.84
C GLY A 124 9.52 -8.29 -7.70
N ALA A 125 8.63 -7.30 -7.87
CA ALA A 125 8.39 -6.30 -6.83
C ALA A 125 7.80 -6.93 -5.56
N ARG A 126 6.82 -7.83 -5.69
CA ARG A 126 6.24 -8.56 -4.54
C ARG A 126 7.29 -9.36 -3.78
N ARG A 127 8.18 -10.08 -4.48
CA ARG A 127 9.28 -10.82 -3.86
C ARG A 127 10.28 -9.89 -3.16
N SER A 128 10.60 -8.74 -3.76
CA SER A 128 11.50 -7.76 -3.15
C SER A 128 10.92 -7.17 -1.87
N LEU A 129 9.64 -6.77 -1.91
CA LEU A 129 8.90 -6.27 -0.77
C LEU A 129 8.81 -7.32 0.34
N ASN A 130 8.47 -8.56 0.01
CA ASN A 130 8.46 -9.68 0.95
C ASN A 130 9.78 -9.81 1.72
N LYS A 131 10.90 -9.84 0.99
CA LYS A 131 12.24 -9.96 1.57
C LYS A 131 12.51 -8.84 2.56
N ARG A 132 12.14 -7.61 2.20
CA ARG A 132 12.37 -6.41 3.03
C ARG A 132 11.53 -6.44 4.31
N CYS A 133 10.24 -6.71 4.20
CA CYS A 133 9.35 -6.83 5.36
C CYS A 133 9.77 -7.96 6.29
N TYR A 134 10.16 -9.12 5.73
CA TYR A 134 10.66 -10.25 6.51
C TYR A 134 11.89 -9.87 7.34
N PHE A 135 12.93 -9.27 6.73
CA PHE A 135 14.13 -8.84 7.46
C PHE A 135 13.93 -7.58 8.33
N ALA A 136 12.82 -6.88 8.17
CA ALA A 136 12.43 -5.77 9.05
C ALA A 136 11.59 -6.25 10.24
N GLY A 137 11.04 -7.46 10.21
CA GLY A 137 10.11 -7.95 11.24
C GLY A 137 8.73 -7.30 11.16
N VAL A 138 8.33 -6.83 9.97
CA VAL A 138 7.11 -6.05 9.77
C VAL A 138 6.07 -6.87 8.99
N PRO A 139 4.81 -6.94 9.46
CA PRO A 139 3.73 -7.58 8.74
C PRO A 139 3.50 -6.95 7.37
N TRP A 140 3.25 -7.81 6.39
CA TRP A 140 2.94 -7.39 5.04
C TRP A 140 1.66 -8.05 4.54
N ILE A 141 0.74 -7.25 4.04
CA ILE A 141 -0.46 -7.71 3.34
C ILE A 141 -0.23 -7.48 1.84
N ASP A 142 -0.15 -8.56 1.07
CA ASP A 142 -0.12 -8.53 -0.39
C ASP A 142 -1.54 -8.50 -0.93
N GLY A 143 -1.81 -7.54 -1.82
CA GLY A 143 -3.01 -7.49 -2.63
C GLY A 143 -2.66 -7.61 -4.11
N GLY A 144 -3.40 -8.46 -4.82
CA GLY A 144 -3.29 -8.62 -6.27
C GLY A 144 -4.67 -8.63 -6.91
N ILE A 145 -4.75 -8.02 -8.09
CA ILE A 145 -5.93 -8.08 -8.94
C ILE A 145 -5.51 -8.57 -10.33
N SER A 146 -6.36 -9.39 -10.93
CA SER A 146 -6.30 -9.82 -12.32
C SER A 146 -7.66 -9.55 -12.99
N HIS A 147 -7.83 -9.93 -14.26
CA HIS A 147 -9.03 -9.62 -15.04
C HIS A 147 -10.36 -9.92 -14.33
N SER A 148 -10.47 -11.07 -13.65
CA SER A 148 -11.72 -11.52 -13.03
C SER A 148 -11.54 -12.08 -11.61
N SER A 149 -10.35 -11.95 -11.03
CA SER A 149 -10.04 -12.45 -9.69
C SER A 149 -9.15 -11.50 -8.93
N GLY A 150 -9.23 -11.56 -7.60
CA GLY A 150 -8.33 -10.87 -6.69
C GLY A 150 -7.79 -11.84 -5.66
N ASN A 151 -6.61 -11.54 -5.13
CA ASN A 151 -5.99 -12.26 -4.03
C ASN A 151 -5.56 -11.29 -2.93
N VAL A 152 -5.70 -11.74 -1.68
CA VAL A 152 -5.17 -11.06 -0.51
C VAL A 152 -4.44 -12.10 0.34
N ALA A 153 -3.22 -11.79 0.76
CA ALA A 153 -2.43 -12.68 1.61
C ALA A 153 -1.70 -11.88 2.71
N LEU A 154 -1.76 -12.36 3.95
CA LEU A 154 -0.97 -11.86 5.06
C LEU A 154 0.32 -12.67 5.20
N PHE A 155 1.43 -11.96 5.37
CA PHE A 155 2.75 -12.49 5.69
C PHE A 155 3.27 -11.76 6.94
N ASP A 156 3.24 -12.43 8.09
CA ASP A 156 3.67 -11.85 9.37
C ASP A 156 4.95 -12.54 9.88
N PRO A 157 6.14 -11.93 9.68
CA PRO A 157 7.40 -12.53 10.10
C PRO A 157 7.56 -12.66 11.63
N ARG A 158 6.65 -12.09 12.42
CA ARG A 158 6.65 -12.20 13.89
C ARG A 158 6.03 -13.52 14.36
N VAL A 159 5.34 -14.25 13.47
CA VAL A 159 4.72 -15.55 13.76
C VAL A 159 5.58 -16.66 13.13
N PRO A 160 6.31 -17.47 13.95
CA PRO A 160 7.30 -18.42 13.46
C PRO A 160 6.80 -19.46 12.45
N GLU A 161 5.51 -19.80 12.51
CA GLU A 161 4.90 -20.88 11.72
C GLU A 161 4.32 -20.38 10.38
N THR A 162 4.48 -19.09 10.04
CA THR A 162 3.91 -18.53 8.81
C THR A 162 4.85 -18.64 7.61
N ALA A 163 4.31 -19.14 6.50
CA ALA A 163 5.00 -19.18 5.22
C ALA A 163 5.19 -17.77 4.64
N CYS A 164 6.39 -17.43 4.14
CA CYS A 164 6.60 -16.18 3.40
C CYS A 164 6.08 -16.26 1.95
N TYR A 165 6.03 -15.15 1.21
CA TYR A 165 5.57 -15.15 -0.18
C TYR A 165 6.38 -16.10 -1.07
N ARG A 166 7.70 -16.16 -0.87
CA ARG A 166 8.56 -17.09 -1.62
C ARG A 166 8.20 -18.56 -1.36
N CYS A 167 7.71 -18.92 -0.17
CA CYS A 167 7.27 -20.29 0.13
C CYS A 167 6.05 -20.71 -0.69
N LYS A 168 5.28 -19.76 -1.24
CA LYS A 168 4.08 -20.02 -2.05
C LYS A 168 4.32 -19.91 -3.57
N MET A 169 5.54 -19.60 -4.01
CA MET A 169 5.84 -19.45 -5.44
C MET A 169 5.91 -20.81 -6.14
N ASP A 170 5.07 -21.00 -7.15
CA ASP A 170 5.09 -22.14 -8.07
C ASP A 170 6.04 -21.90 -9.26
N ILE A 171 6.22 -22.90 -10.13
CA ILE A 171 7.08 -22.81 -11.32
C ILE A 171 6.67 -21.62 -12.20
N SER A 172 5.37 -21.40 -12.39
CA SER A 172 4.87 -20.30 -13.21
C SER A 172 5.27 -18.92 -12.67
N ALA A 173 5.28 -18.74 -11.34
CA ALA A 173 5.76 -17.52 -10.71
C ALA A 173 7.27 -17.31 -10.90
N TRP A 174 8.06 -18.39 -10.94
CA TRP A 174 9.49 -18.32 -11.23
C TRP A 174 9.79 -17.95 -12.68
N GLU A 175 9.00 -18.45 -13.63
CA GLU A 175 9.10 -18.10 -15.05
C GLU A 175 8.82 -16.61 -15.27
N ARG A 176 7.68 -16.10 -14.75
CA ARG A 176 7.32 -14.67 -14.82
C ARG A 176 8.40 -13.77 -14.21
N LEU A 177 9.02 -14.21 -13.11
CA LEU A 177 10.13 -13.48 -12.50
C LEU A 177 11.34 -13.38 -13.43
N ASN A 178 11.67 -14.45 -14.15
CA ASN A 178 12.81 -14.49 -15.06
C ASN A 178 12.57 -13.68 -16.34
N GLU A 179 11.32 -13.61 -16.81
CA GLU A 179 10.91 -12.76 -17.93
C GLU A 179 11.06 -11.28 -17.59
N SER A 180 10.68 -10.86 -16.38
CA SER A 180 10.78 -9.46 -15.93
C SER A 180 12.21 -8.91 -15.76
N LYS A 181 13.24 -9.76 -15.95
CA LYS A 181 14.66 -9.39 -15.87
C LYS A 181 15.33 -9.25 -17.24
N ARG A 182 14.62 -9.56 -18.32
CA ARG A 182 15.06 -9.32 -19.71
C ARG A 182 14.53 -7.97 -20.17
#